data_AF-G5JM13-F1
#
_entry.id   AF-G5JM13-F1
#
_cell.length_a   1.000
_cell.length_b   1.000
_cell.length_c   1.000
_cell.angle_alpha   90.00
_cell.angle_beta   90.00
_cell.angle_gamma   90.00
#
_symmetry.space_group_name_H-M   'P 1'
#
loop_
_entity.id
_entity.type
_entity.pdbx_description
1 polymer ?
#
loop_
_entity_poly.entity_id
_entity_poly.type
_entity_poly.pdbx_seq_one_letter_code
_entity_poly.pdbx_strand_id
1 'polypeptide(L)'
;MSHPTEYGTLYSKEELKELSDVCRHYNLPLFMDGARLGYGLMSDNSDLTIEDIAKYCDIFYIGGTKIGALCGEAIVFTKNNEPANFTTLIKQHGALLAKGRLTGIQFLELFTDDLYF
;
A
#
# COMPACT_ATOMS: atom_id res chain seq x y z
N MET A 1 -2.32 9.04 -4.71
CA MET A 1 -1.33 8.79 -5.79
C MET A 1 -1.22 7.28 -6.02
N SER A 2 -0.61 6.81 -7.11
CA SER A 2 -0.48 5.37 -7.43
C SER A 2 0.99 5.06 -7.72
N HIS A 3 1.53 3.95 -7.17
CA HIS A 3 2.93 3.57 -7.35
C HIS A 3 3.10 2.05 -7.57
N PRO A 4 3.61 1.62 -8.74
CA PRO A 4 3.75 2.37 -10.00
C PRO A 4 2.43 3.01 -10.46
N THR A 5 2.51 4.02 -11.31
CA THR A 5 1.32 4.66 -11.90
C THR A 5 0.56 3.70 -12.82
N GLU A 6 -0.64 4.09 -13.22
CA GLU A 6 -1.47 3.37 -14.18
C GLU A 6 -0.79 3.21 -15.56
N TYR A 7 0.17 4.09 -15.87
CA TYR A 7 0.97 4.06 -17.09
C TYR A 7 2.31 3.34 -16.92
N GLY A 8 2.57 2.77 -15.73
CA GLY A 8 3.81 2.04 -15.43
C GLY A 8 5.01 2.93 -15.11
N THR A 9 4.81 4.23 -14.91
CA THR A 9 5.89 5.13 -14.44
C THR A 9 6.11 4.99 -12.95
N LEU A 10 7.33 5.29 -12.50
CA LEU A 10 7.73 5.22 -11.11
C LEU A 10 7.88 6.63 -10.55
N TYR A 11 7.46 6.81 -9.31
CA TYR A 11 7.85 7.98 -8.52
C TYR A 11 9.21 7.70 -7.90
N SER A 12 10.11 8.67 -7.97
CA SER A 12 11.35 8.66 -7.19
C SER A 12 11.07 8.99 -5.72
N LYS A 13 12.05 8.68 -4.86
CA LYS A 13 12.00 9.05 -3.43
C LYS A 13 11.87 10.55 -3.21
N GLU A 14 12.57 11.36 -3.99
CA GLU A 14 12.51 12.82 -3.84
C GLU A 14 11.14 13.36 -4.26
N GLU A 15 10.57 12.89 -5.37
CA GLU A 15 9.20 13.28 -5.77
C GLU A 15 8.16 12.90 -4.70
N LEU A 16 8.28 11.71 -4.11
CA LEU A 16 7.39 11.29 -3.02
C LEU A 16 7.54 12.17 -1.77
N LYS A 17 8.78 12.54 -1.43
CA LYS A 17 9.06 13.43 -0.30
C LYS A 17 8.52 14.84 -0.53
N GLU A 18 8.77 15.43 -1.69
CA GLU A 18 8.25 16.74 -2.07
C GLU A 18 6.71 16.76 -2.02
N LEU A 19 6.06 15.72 -2.54
CA LEU A 19 4.60 15.58 -2.46
C LEU A 19 4.12 15.46 -1.01
N SER A 20 4.79 14.65 -0.19
CA SER A 20 4.48 14.50 1.24
C SER A 20 4.59 15.84 1.98
N ASP A 21 5.61 16.64 1.69
CA ASP A 21 5.83 17.94 2.32
C ASP A 21 4.73 18.95 1.93
N VAL A 22 4.27 18.94 0.67
CA VAL A 22 3.11 19.74 0.25
C VAL A 22 1.83 19.28 0.97
N CYS A 23 1.57 17.98 1.03
CA CYS A 23 0.42 17.44 1.75
C CYS A 23 0.42 17.86 3.23
N ARG A 24 1.56 17.76 3.91
CA ARG A 24 1.73 18.20 5.30
C ARG A 24 1.49 19.70 5.46
N HIS A 25 2.02 20.52 4.56
CA HIS A 25 1.82 21.97 4.60
C HIS A 25 0.33 22.35 4.60
N TYR A 26 -0.50 21.62 3.84
CA TYR A 26 -1.93 21.84 3.74
C TYR A 26 -2.79 20.96 4.66
N ASN A 27 -2.17 20.20 5.58
CA ASN A 27 -2.86 19.24 6.45
C ASN A 27 -3.72 18.21 5.68
N LEU A 28 -3.24 17.77 4.52
CA LEU A 28 -3.90 16.76 3.70
C LEU A 28 -3.26 15.39 3.94
N PRO A 29 -4.05 14.32 4.17
CA PRO A 29 -3.51 12.97 4.25
C PRO A 29 -3.02 12.50 2.88
N LEU A 30 -1.84 11.92 2.83
CA LEU A 30 -1.28 11.32 1.62
C LEU A 30 -1.59 9.81 1.57
N PHE A 31 -2.45 9.43 0.63
CA PHE A 31 -2.75 8.03 0.32
C PHE A 31 -2.03 7.55 -0.94
N MET A 32 -1.37 6.40 -0.86
CA MET A 32 -0.77 5.70 -1.99
C MET A 32 -1.53 4.41 -2.33
N ASP A 33 -2.01 4.35 -3.57
CA ASP A 33 -2.50 3.14 -4.22
C ASP A 33 -1.31 2.26 -4.60
N GLY A 34 -1.21 1.09 -3.97
CA GLY A 34 -0.14 0.12 -4.18
C GLY A 34 -0.58 -1.14 -4.91
N ALA A 35 -1.55 -1.05 -5.84
CA ALA A 35 -2.04 -2.22 -6.60
C ALA A 35 -0.93 -3.03 -7.29
N ARG A 36 0.20 -2.37 -7.57
CA ARG A 36 1.38 -2.90 -8.27
C ARG A 36 2.66 -2.66 -7.48
N LEU A 37 2.54 -2.46 -6.16
CA LEU A 37 3.62 -1.97 -5.31
C LEU A 37 4.90 -2.82 -5.41
N GLY A 38 4.78 -4.16 -5.36
CA GLY A 38 5.94 -5.04 -5.52
C GLY A 38 6.71 -4.82 -6.83
N TYR A 39 6.03 -4.57 -7.95
CA TYR A 39 6.72 -4.25 -9.22
C TYR A 39 7.47 -2.91 -9.16
N GLY A 40 6.91 -1.93 -8.45
CA GLY A 40 7.52 -0.62 -8.30
C GLY A 40 8.73 -0.66 -7.39
N LEU A 41 8.64 -1.38 -6.27
CA LEU A 41 9.75 -1.56 -5.34
C LEU A 41 10.90 -2.36 -5.97
N MET A 42 10.59 -3.37 -6.80
CA MET A 42 11.58 -4.26 -7.40
C MET A 42 11.99 -3.90 -8.82
N SER A 43 11.61 -2.73 -9.30
CA SER A 43 12.17 -2.22 -10.55
C SER A 43 13.61 -1.75 -10.33
N ASP A 44 14.52 -2.11 -11.24
CA ASP A 44 15.90 -1.61 -11.25
C ASP A 44 16.02 -0.07 -11.28
N ASN A 45 14.95 0.61 -11.70
CA ASN A 45 14.89 2.07 -11.78
C ASN A 45 14.24 2.72 -10.55
N SER A 46 13.90 1.95 -9.52
CA SER A 46 13.29 2.45 -8.29
C SER A 46 14.33 2.66 -7.20
N ASP A 47 14.24 3.79 -6.51
CA ASP A 47 15.04 4.11 -5.33
C ASP A 47 14.21 4.09 -4.03
N LEU A 48 12.93 3.72 -4.12
CA LEU A 48 11.99 3.64 -3.02
C LEU A 48 12.04 2.28 -2.32
N THR A 49 12.05 2.31 -0.99
CA THR A 49 11.76 1.11 -0.17
C THR A 49 10.35 1.20 0.43
N ILE A 50 9.86 0.09 0.97
CA ILE A 50 8.57 0.08 1.67
C ILE A 50 8.58 0.97 2.92
N GLU A 51 9.74 1.11 3.57
CA GLU A 51 9.95 2.01 4.71
C GLU A 51 9.87 3.48 4.30
N ASP A 52 10.38 3.85 3.13
CA ASP A 52 10.23 5.21 2.60
C ASP A 52 8.74 5.53 2.37
N ILE A 53 8.00 4.60 1.79
CA ILE A 53 6.55 4.74 1.59
C ILE A 53 5.84 4.90 2.93
N ALA A 54 6.15 4.06 3.92
CA ALA A 54 5.57 4.15 5.26
C ALA A 54 5.94 5.47 5.98
N LYS A 55 7.12 6.03 5.67
CA LYS A 55 7.59 7.30 6.21
C LYS A 55 6.83 8.48 5.62
N TYR A 56 6.64 8.51 4.29
CA TYR A 56 6.10 9.67 3.58
C TYR A 56 4.58 9.63 3.38
N CYS A 57 3.96 8.45 3.30
CA CYS A 57 2.51 8.30 3.17
C CYS A 57 1.85 8.11 4.54
N ASP A 58 0.62 8.61 4.68
CA ASP A 58 -0.22 8.38 5.86
C ASP A 58 -0.94 7.03 5.78
N ILE A 59 -1.30 6.62 4.57
CA ILE A 59 -2.01 5.39 4.28
C ILE A 59 -1.49 4.85 2.95
N PHE A 60 -1.29 3.54 2.87
CA PHE A 60 -1.14 2.86 1.58
C PHE A 60 -1.75 1.47 1.67
N TYR A 61 -1.84 0.77 0.55
CA TYR A 61 -2.14 -0.65 0.59
C TYR A 61 -1.11 -1.46 -0.18
N ILE A 62 -0.83 -2.66 0.29
CA ILE A 62 0.07 -3.61 -0.36
C ILE A 62 -0.75 -4.49 -1.30
N GLY A 63 -0.46 -4.32 -2.59
CA GLY A 63 -1.07 -5.01 -3.71
C GLY A 63 -0.83 -6.51 -3.71
N GLY A 64 -1.81 -7.35 -3.39
CA GLY A 64 -1.63 -8.82 -3.40
C GLY A 64 -2.09 -9.45 -4.72
N THR A 65 -3.27 -9.06 -5.19
CA THR A 65 -3.97 -9.71 -6.31
C THR A 65 -3.16 -9.73 -7.61
N LYS A 66 -2.30 -8.73 -7.84
CA LYS A 66 -1.51 -8.65 -9.08
C LYS A 66 -0.17 -9.37 -8.97
N ILE A 67 0.29 -9.73 -7.78
CA ILE A 67 1.61 -10.34 -7.56
C ILE A 67 1.52 -11.79 -7.06
N GLY A 68 0.47 -12.50 -7.49
CA GLY A 68 0.34 -13.95 -7.29
C GLY A 68 -0.73 -14.37 -6.27
N ALA A 69 -1.25 -13.46 -5.44
CA ALA A 69 -2.40 -13.81 -4.61
C ALA A 69 -3.67 -14.02 -5.45
N LEU A 70 -4.54 -14.94 -5.02
CA LEU A 70 -5.85 -15.13 -5.64
C LEU A 70 -6.71 -13.86 -5.54
N CYS A 71 -6.74 -13.27 -4.36
CA CYS A 71 -7.35 -11.97 -4.07
C CYS A 71 -6.86 -11.44 -2.73
N GLY A 72 -6.86 -10.12 -2.57
CA GLY A 72 -6.60 -9.47 -1.29
C GLY A 72 -5.64 -8.30 -1.43
N GLU A 73 -5.91 -7.28 -0.63
CA GLU A 73 -5.12 -6.05 -0.52
C GLU A 73 -4.93 -5.77 0.98
N ALA A 74 -3.70 -5.47 1.42
CA ALA A 74 -3.42 -5.20 2.82
C ALA A 74 -3.30 -3.69 3.06
N ILE A 75 -4.31 -3.09 3.69
CA ILE A 75 -4.32 -1.65 4.03
C ILE A 75 -3.40 -1.40 5.23
N VAL A 76 -2.53 -0.40 5.13
CA VAL A 76 -1.55 -0.02 6.13
C VAL A 76 -1.77 1.44 6.54
N PHE A 77 -2.02 1.65 7.84
CA PHE A 77 -2.06 2.97 8.48
C PHE A 77 -0.73 3.23 9.18
N THR A 78 0.01 4.26 8.79
CA THR A 78 1.42 4.41 9.16
C THR A 78 1.65 5.31 10.37
N LYS A 79 0.67 6.15 10.74
CA LYS A 79 0.82 7.23 11.74
C LYS A 79 -0.11 7.06 12.95
N ASN A 80 -0.46 5.82 13.31
CA ASN A 80 -1.53 5.54 14.29
C ASN A 80 -2.83 6.30 13.95
N ASN A 81 -3.11 6.41 12.66
CA ASN A 81 -4.18 7.20 12.05
C ASN A 81 -5.31 6.31 11.51
N GLU A 82 -5.44 5.09 12.05
CA GLU A 82 -6.58 4.23 11.73
C GLU A 82 -7.89 4.95 12.10
N PRO A 83 -8.86 5.05 11.17
CA PRO A 83 -10.15 5.65 11.46
C PRO A 83 -10.87 4.92 12.60
N ALA A 84 -11.54 5.68 13.46
CA ALA A 84 -12.38 5.09 14.50
C ALA A 84 -13.43 4.14 13.87
N ASN A 85 -13.57 2.95 14.45
CA ASN A 85 -14.49 1.92 13.97
C ASN A 85 -14.22 1.44 12.52
N PHE A 86 -12.97 1.45 12.05
CA PHE A 86 -12.62 1.04 10.69
C PHE A 86 -13.18 -0.33 10.29
N THR A 87 -13.13 -1.34 11.15
CA THR A 87 -13.75 -2.66 10.89
C THR A 87 -15.25 -2.57 10.64
N THR A 88 -15.96 -1.67 11.33
CA THR A 88 -17.40 -1.44 11.11
C THR A 88 -17.64 -0.81 9.74
N LEU A 89 -16.79 0.12 9.30
CA LEU A 89 -16.84 0.69 7.95
C LEU A 89 -16.64 -0.41 6.90
N ILE A 90 -15.61 -1.25 7.05
CA ILE A 90 -15.38 -2.40 6.17
C ILE A 90 -16.62 -3.30 6.11
N LYS A 91 -17.26 -3.57 7.26
CA LYS A 91 -18.48 -4.38 7.34
C LYS A 91 -19.66 -3.73 6.61
N GLN A 92 -19.89 -2.44 6.82
CA GLN A 92 -20.98 -1.69 6.17
C GLN A 92 -20.81 -1.65 4.65
N HIS A 93 -19.57 -1.57 4.17
CA HIS A 93 -19.26 -1.63 2.74
C HIS A 93 -19.21 -3.05 2.17
N GLY A 94 -19.54 -4.08 2.96
CA GLY A 94 -19.57 -5.48 2.49
C GLY A 94 -18.20 -6.09 2.22
N ALA A 95 -17.10 -5.42 2.59
CA ALA A 95 -15.73 -5.88 2.36
C ALA A 95 -15.20 -6.80 3.48
N LEU A 96 -15.97 -7.01 4.56
CA LEU A 96 -15.54 -7.84 5.68
C LEU A 96 -15.81 -9.33 5.39
N LEU A 97 -14.81 -10.02 4.87
CA LEU A 97 -14.89 -11.44 4.52
C LEU A 97 -15.05 -12.32 5.77
N ALA A 98 -16.11 -13.15 5.78
CA ALA A 98 -16.34 -14.10 6.87
C ALA A 98 -15.22 -15.15 7.01
N LYS A 99 -14.59 -15.55 5.88
CA LYS A 99 -13.46 -16.49 5.85
C LYS A 99 -12.14 -15.74 5.63
N GLY A 100 -11.88 -14.69 6.41
CA GLY A 100 -10.70 -13.81 6.26
C GLY A 100 -9.34 -14.53 6.28
N ARG A 101 -9.25 -15.74 6.86
CA ARG A 101 -8.04 -16.57 6.75
C ARG A 101 -7.61 -16.85 5.30
N LEU A 102 -8.55 -16.86 4.35
CA LEU A 102 -8.27 -17.12 2.94
C LEU A 102 -7.48 -15.99 2.27
N THR A 103 -7.67 -14.74 2.72
CA THR A 103 -6.84 -13.61 2.28
C THR A 103 -5.59 -13.48 3.14
N GLY A 104 -5.70 -13.73 4.46
CA GLY A 104 -4.55 -13.67 5.37
C GLY A 104 -3.43 -14.64 5.01
N ILE A 105 -3.75 -15.88 4.62
CA ILE A 105 -2.74 -16.88 4.22
C ILE A 105 -1.99 -16.47 2.95
N GLN A 106 -2.61 -15.70 2.05
CA GLN A 106 -1.95 -15.22 0.83
C GLN A 106 -0.80 -14.28 1.18
N PHE A 107 -1.04 -13.34 2.09
CA PHE A 107 0.01 -12.41 2.53
C PHE A 107 1.03 -13.06 3.45
N LEU A 108 0.64 -14.09 4.23
CA LEU A 108 1.60 -14.86 5.01
C LEU A 108 2.65 -15.52 4.09
N GLU A 109 2.21 -16.10 2.98
CA GLU A 109 3.10 -16.72 1.98
C GLU A 109 3.85 -15.68 1.14
N LEU A 110 3.17 -14.63 0.66
CA LEU A 110 3.84 -13.61 -0.16
C LEU A 110 5.01 -12.94 0.57
N PHE A 111 4.96 -12.84 1.89
CA PHE A 111 6.03 -12.23 2.70
C PHE A 111 7.11 -13.21 3.17
N THR A 112 7.19 -14.42 2.59
CA THR A 112 8.31 -15.34 2.78
C THR A 112 9.17 -15.44 1.53
N ASP A 113 10.41 -15.91 1.69
CA ASP A 113 11.31 -16.33 0.61
C ASP A 113 11.44 -15.32 -0.56
N ASP A 114 11.41 -14.02 -0.24
CA ASP A 114 11.44 -12.92 -1.22
C ASP A 114 10.41 -13.08 -2.35
N LEU A 115 9.22 -13.61 -2.04
CA LEU A 115 8.15 -13.79 -3.05
C LEU A 115 7.45 -12.49 -3.44
N TYR A 116 7.46 -11.47 -2.56
CA TYR A 116 6.92 -10.13 -2.83
C TYR A 116 7.98 -9.11 -3.24
N PHE A 117 9.22 -9.32 -2.77
CA PHE A 117 10.36 -8.41 -2.89
C PHE A 117 11.42 -8.99 -3.84
#